data_AF-A0A5E4FZR9-F1
#
_entry.id   AF-A0A5E4FZR9-F1
#
_cell.length_a   1.000
_cell.length_b   1.000
_cell.length_c   1.000
_cell.angle_alpha   90.00
_cell.angle_beta   90.00
_cell.angle_gamma   90.00
#
_symmetry.space_group_name_H-M   'P 1'
#
loop_
_entity.id
_entity.type
_entity.pdbx_description
1 polymer ?
#
loop_
_entity_poly.entity_id
_entity_poly.type
_entity_poly.pdbx_seq_one_letter_code
_entity_poly.pdbx_strand_id
1 'polypeptide(L)'
;LSEQFVCVHTEQAQRREKCEYNYRLSRKGYAGLEDDLEETMPGVEIDRSTLWKNAREDKHGNIPDPKVAEKEKLIDELQKQVSEGTLIVSGSNDVLTMALGPEHPGRVR
;
A
#
# COMPACT_ATOMS: atom_id res chain seq x y z
N LEU A 1 -26.66 26.06 2.06
CA LEU A 1 -25.34 25.61 1.55
C LEU A 1 -25.10 26.30 0.22
N SER A 2 -23.91 26.86 -0.02
CA SER A 2 -23.62 27.52 -1.31
C SER A 2 -23.44 26.49 -2.42
N GLU A 3 -23.82 26.84 -3.65
CA GLU A 3 -23.65 25.96 -4.83
C GLU A 3 -22.18 25.58 -5.06
N GLN A 4 -21.26 26.53 -4.83
CA GLN A 4 -19.82 26.30 -4.91
C GLN A 4 -19.36 25.21 -3.92
N PHE A 5 -19.84 25.24 -2.69
CA PHE A 5 -19.49 24.23 -1.68
C PHE A 5 -19.98 22.83 -2.10
N VAL A 6 -21.20 22.73 -2.62
CA VAL A 6 -21.78 21.45 -3.08
C VAL A 6 -20.97 20.89 -4.24
N CYS A 7 -20.60 21.72 -5.21
CA CYS A 7 -19.79 21.31 -6.37
C CYS A 7 -18.44 20.73 -5.92
N VAL A 8 -17.69 21.47 -5.10
CA VAL A 8 -16.38 21.00 -4.58
C VAL A 8 -16.55 19.72 -3.76
N HIS A 9 -17.56 19.64 -2.89
CA HIS A 9 -17.82 18.42 -2.13
C HIS A 9 -18.06 17.21 -3.04
N THR A 10 -18.91 17.34 -4.06
CA THR A 10 -19.20 16.22 -4.98
C THR A 10 -17.96 15.78 -5.76
N GLU A 11 -17.14 16.72 -6.21
CA GLU A 11 -15.90 16.41 -6.91
C GLU A 11 -14.91 15.66 -5.99
N GLN A 12 -14.76 16.10 -4.74
CA GLN A 12 -13.91 15.41 -3.78
C GLN A 12 -14.45 14.02 -3.43
N ALA A 13 -15.78 13.85 -3.32
CA ALA A 13 -16.39 12.55 -3.09
C ALA A 13 -16.11 11.57 -4.24
N GLN A 14 -16.27 12.03 -5.50
CA GLN A 14 -15.93 11.23 -6.68
C GLN A 14 -14.44 10.88 -6.76
N ARG A 15 -13.56 11.78 -6.31
CA ARG A 15 -12.11 11.49 -6.21
C ARG A 15 -11.83 10.43 -5.15
N ARG A 16 -12.50 10.49 -4.00
CA ARG A 16 -12.36 9.50 -2.91
C ARG A 16 -12.92 8.13 -3.30
N GLU A 17 -13.98 8.07 -4.09
CA GLU A 17 -14.57 6.82 -4.58
C GLU A 17 -13.60 6.03 -5.49
N LYS A 18 -12.68 6.72 -6.18
CA LYS A 18 -11.65 6.09 -7.01
C LYS A 18 -10.49 5.49 -6.20
N CYS A 19 -10.42 5.70 -4.89
CA CYS A 19 -9.38 5.10 -4.05
C CYS A 19 -9.70 3.62 -3.79
N GLU A 20 -9.11 2.73 -4.60
CA GLU A 20 -9.37 1.29 -4.54
C GLU A 20 -8.80 0.61 -3.29
N TYR A 21 -7.58 0.97 -2.89
CA TYR A 21 -6.88 0.36 -1.75
C TYR A 21 -6.68 1.38 -0.63
N ASN A 22 -7.71 1.52 0.20
CA ASN A 22 -7.74 2.52 1.27
C ASN A 22 -6.59 2.32 2.28
N TYR A 23 -5.81 3.37 2.44
CA TYR A 23 -4.69 3.45 3.36
C TYR A 23 -5.16 3.71 4.80
N ARG A 24 -4.51 3.07 5.78
CA ARG A 24 -4.94 3.13 7.19
C ARG A 24 -3.97 3.80 8.15
N LEU A 25 -2.74 4.10 7.72
CA LEU A 25 -1.81 4.80 8.60
C LEU A 25 -2.30 6.22 8.90
N SER A 26 -1.97 6.64 10.12
CA SER A 26 -2.25 7.98 10.61
C SER A 26 -1.33 9.01 9.93
N ARG A 27 -1.23 10.20 10.54
CA ARG A 27 -0.38 11.31 10.08
C ARG A 27 1.11 10.97 9.93
N LYS A 28 1.58 9.84 10.49
CA LYS A 28 2.95 9.33 10.35
C LYS A 28 3.33 8.99 8.90
N GLY A 29 2.38 8.53 8.08
CA GLY A 29 2.69 8.09 6.72
C GLY A 29 3.61 6.85 6.68
N TYR A 30 4.21 6.59 5.51
CA TYR A 30 5.14 5.47 5.33
C TYR A 30 6.48 5.67 6.03
N ALA A 31 7.02 6.90 6.03
CA ALA A 31 8.29 7.19 6.71
C ALA A 31 8.22 6.82 8.21
N GLY A 32 7.15 7.23 8.90
CA GLY A 32 6.99 6.85 10.30
C GLY A 32 6.61 5.38 10.52
N LEU A 33 6.12 4.66 9.50
CA LEU A 33 5.94 3.20 9.59
C LEU A 33 7.31 2.49 9.47
N GLU A 34 8.16 2.96 8.56
CA GLU A 34 9.52 2.45 8.38
C GLU A 34 10.34 2.62 9.65
N ASP A 35 10.28 3.80 10.28
CA ASP A 35 10.90 4.06 11.60
C ASP A 35 10.40 3.07 12.67
N ASP A 36 9.07 2.87 12.77
CA ASP A 36 8.46 1.97 13.76
C ASP A 36 8.90 0.49 13.52
N LEU A 37 9.09 0.09 12.26
CA LEU A 37 9.57 -1.24 11.88
C LEU A 37 11.09 -1.41 12.11
N GLU A 38 11.89 -0.38 11.84
CA GLU A 38 13.33 -0.40 12.11
C GLU A 38 13.61 -0.50 13.63
N GLU A 39 12.78 0.14 14.46
CA GLU A 39 12.89 0.03 15.92
C GLU A 39 12.63 -1.40 16.42
N THR A 40 11.69 -2.12 15.79
CA THR A 40 11.33 -3.49 16.17
C THR A 40 12.27 -4.54 15.57
N MET A 41 12.79 -4.30 14.37
CA MET A 41 13.66 -5.23 13.64
C MET A 41 14.87 -4.49 13.03
N PRO A 42 15.86 -4.10 13.86
CA PRO A 42 16.97 -3.29 13.40
C PRO A 42 17.84 -4.02 12.38
N GLY A 43 18.17 -3.33 11.29
CA GLY A 43 19.07 -3.83 10.24
C GLY A 43 18.42 -4.80 9.23
N VAL A 44 17.10 -4.98 9.29
CA VAL A 44 16.35 -5.73 8.27
C VAL A 44 15.95 -4.78 7.15
N GLU A 45 16.31 -5.11 5.91
CA GLU A 45 15.87 -4.37 4.74
C GLU A 45 14.35 -4.58 4.56
N ILE A 46 13.59 -3.50 4.74
CA ILE A 46 12.12 -3.56 4.67
C ILE A 46 11.70 -3.48 3.19
N ASP A 47 11.20 -4.59 2.68
CA ASP A 47 10.63 -4.63 1.33
C ASP A 47 9.40 -3.71 1.20
N ARG A 48 9.25 -3.09 0.02
CA ARG A 48 8.17 -2.15 -0.27
C ARG A 48 6.80 -2.79 -0.16
N SER A 49 6.67 -4.07 -0.53
CA SER A 49 5.42 -4.81 -0.36
C SER A 49 5.07 -5.04 1.12
N THR A 50 6.08 -5.23 1.98
CA THR A 50 5.89 -5.34 3.43
C THR A 50 5.36 -4.03 4.01
N LEU A 51 5.91 -2.89 3.59
CA LEU A 51 5.36 -1.58 3.96
C LEU A 51 3.91 -1.42 3.49
N TRP A 52 3.61 -1.85 2.26
CA TRP A 52 2.26 -1.75 1.70
C TRP A 52 1.22 -2.56 2.48
N LYS A 53 1.59 -3.76 2.95
CA LYS A 53 0.76 -4.65 3.79
C LYS A 53 0.49 -4.02 5.16
N ASN A 54 1.54 -3.72 5.91
CA ASN A 54 1.44 -3.11 7.25
C ASN A 54 0.65 -1.79 7.24
N ALA A 55 0.76 -1.03 6.16
CA ALA A 55 0.02 0.22 5.98
C ALA A 55 -1.51 0.07 5.89
N ARG A 56 -2.00 -1.15 5.65
CA ARG A 56 -3.41 -1.48 5.43
C ARG A 56 -3.98 -2.45 6.45
N GLU A 57 -3.12 -2.99 7.31
CA GLU A 57 -3.51 -3.73 8.49
C GLU A 57 -4.20 -2.81 9.50
N ASP A 58 -5.09 -3.40 10.29
CA ASP A 58 -5.64 -2.77 11.47
C ASP A 58 -4.71 -2.97 12.68
N LYS A 59 -5.10 -2.42 13.84
CA LYS A 59 -4.33 -2.55 15.09
C LYS A 59 -4.18 -4.00 15.59
N HIS A 60 -4.94 -4.93 15.02
CA HIS A 60 -4.95 -6.34 15.34
C HIS A 60 -4.29 -7.18 14.24
N GLY A 61 -3.72 -6.56 13.19
CA GLY A 61 -3.10 -7.24 12.06
C GLY A 61 -4.09 -7.76 11.01
N ASN A 62 -5.36 -7.34 11.04
CA ASN A 62 -6.35 -7.77 10.05
C ASN A 62 -6.48 -6.75 8.92
N ILE A 63 -6.71 -7.26 7.71
CA ILE A 63 -7.10 -6.46 6.55
C ILE A 63 -8.62 -6.61 6.34
N PRO A 64 -9.43 -5.59 6.67
CA PRO A 64 -10.88 -5.72 6.60
C PRO A 64 -11.45 -5.57 5.19
N ASP A 65 -10.70 -4.96 4.27
CA ASP A 65 -11.14 -4.82 2.88
C ASP A 65 -10.80 -6.10 2.11
N PRO A 66 -11.80 -6.85 1.59
CA PRO A 66 -11.55 -8.11 0.90
C PRO A 66 -10.69 -7.95 -0.35
N LYS A 67 -10.77 -6.81 -1.06
CA LYS A 67 -9.94 -6.55 -2.24
C LYS A 67 -8.48 -6.38 -1.86
N VAL A 68 -8.22 -5.71 -0.74
CA VAL A 68 -6.87 -5.55 -0.22
C VAL A 68 -6.34 -6.90 0.27
N ALA A 69 -7.17 -7.71 0.91
CA ALA A 69 -6.79 -9.05 1.36
C ALA A 69 -6.44 -9.99 0.19
N GLU A 70 -7.14 -9.90 -0.95
CA GLU A 70 -6.76 -10.64 -2.16
C GLU A 70 -5.36 -10.23 -2.67
N LYS A 71 -5.07 -8.92 -2.68
CA LYS A 71 -3.75 -8.41 -3.06
C LYS A 71 -2.65 -8.78 -2.07
N GLU A 72 -2.96 -8.78 -0.78
CA GLU A 72 -2.05 -9.23 0.26
C GLU A 72 -1.63 -10.69 0.05
N LYS A 73 -2.60 -11.58 -0.21
CA LYS A 73 -2.32 -12.99 -0.49
C LYS A 73 -1.43 -13.16 -1.72
N LEU A 74 -1.70 -12.39 -2.78
CA LEU A 74 -0.87 -12.40 -3.98
C LEU A 74 0.57 -11.93 -3.69
N ILE A 75 0.73 -10.91 -2.85
CA ILE A 75 2.05 -10.45 -2.40
C ILE A 75 2.76 -11.57 -1.65
N ASP A 76 2.09 -12.26 -0.72
CA ASP A 76 2.70 -13.34 0.07
C ASP A 76 3.12 -14.53 -0.81
N GLU A 77 2.30 -14.88 -1.81
CA GLU A 77 2.64 -15.91 -2.79
C GLU A 77 3.88 -15.53 -3.61
N LEU A 78 3.96 -14.27 -4.06
CA LEU A 78 5.11 -13.77 -4.83
C LEU A 78 6.38 -13.69 -3.96
N GLN A 79 6.29 -13.20 -2.72
CA GLN A 79 7.42 -13.17 -1.79
C GLN A 79 7.95 -14.58 -1.52
N LYS A 80 7.06 -15.57 -1.39
CA LYS A 80 7.44 -16.97 -1.25
C LYS A 80 8.20 -17.47 -2.49
N GLN A 81 7.72 -17.18 -3.70
CA GLN A 81 8.42 -17.56 -4.94
C GLN A 81 9.79 -16.89 -5.09
N VAL A 82 9.94 -15.64 -4.63
CA VAL A 82 11.22 -14.93 -4.57
C VAL A 82 12.17 -15.61 -3.58
N SER A 83 11.65 -16.00 -2.41
CA SER A 83 12.43 -16.68 -1.36
C SER A 83 12.90 -18.07 -1.80
N GLU A 84 12.09 -18.77 -2.61
CA GLU A 84 12.43 -20.05 -3.22
C GLU A 84 13.41 -19.92 -4.42
N GLY A 85 13.71 -18.69 -4.86
CA GLY A 85 14.57 -18.43 -6.01
C GLY A 85 13.93 -18.73 -7.37
N THR A 86 12.63 -19.04 -7.40
CA THR A 86 11.87 -19.30 -8.63
C THR A 86 11.58 -18.00 -9.39
N LEU A 87 11.47 -16.89 -8.65
CA LEU A 87 11.14 -15.58 -9.20
C LEU A 87 12.28 -14.59 -8.91
N ILE A 88 12.81 -13.96 -9.96
CA ILE A 88 13.84 -12.92 -9.86
C ILE A 88 13.16 -11.57 -9.96
N VAL A 89 13.20 -10.80 -8.88
CA VAL A 89 12.79 -9.39 -8.85
C VAL A 89 14.00 -8.51 -9.16
N SER A 90 13.80 -7.47 -9.96
CA SER A 90 14.87 -6.53 -10.29
C SER A 90 14.34 -5.14 -10.61
N GLY A 91 15.00 -4.11 -10.06
CA GLY A 91 14.67 -2.71 -10.29
C GLY A 91 13.19 -2.42 -10.02
N SER A 92 12.50 -1.91 -11.05
CA SER A 92 11.08 -1.54 -10.99
C SER A 92 10.11 -2.72 -11.06
N ASN A 93 10.59 -3.93 -11.34
CA ASN A 93 9.79 -5.16 -11.32
C ASN A 93 9.96 -5.84 -9.95
N ASP A 94 9.54 -5.15 -8.89
CA ASP A 94 9.48 -5.68 -7.54
C ASP A 94 8.15 -6.41 -7.29
N VAL A 95 8.05 -7.11 -6.16
CA VAL A 95 6.86 -7.89 -5.79
C VAL A 95 5.60 -7.04 -5.79
N LEU A 96 5.69 -5.81 -5.29
CA LEU A 96 4.54 -4.92 -5.19
C LEU A 96 3.99 -4.53 -6.57
N THR A 97 4.89 -4.21 -7.52
CA THR A 97 4.51 -3.88 -8.90
C THR A 97 3.91 -5.08 -9.61
N MET A 98 4.39 -6.30 -9.33
CA MET A 98 3.79 -7.52 -9.88
C MET A 98 2.38 -7.78 -9.33
N ALA A 99 2.13 -7.48 -8.05
CA ALA A 99 0.84 -7.72 -7.43
C ALA A 99 -0.24 -6.67 -7.81
N LEU A 100 0.15 -5.40 -7.89
CA LEU A 100 -0.76 -4.27 -8.09
C LEU A 100 -0.77 -3.75 -9.54
N GLY A 101 0.25 -4.08 -10.31
CA GLY A 101 0.50 -3.50 -11.62
C GLY A 101 1.45 -2.30 -11.55
N PRO A 102 1.73 -1.66 -12.71
CA PRO A 102 2.63 -0.53 -12.79
C PRO A 102 2.16 0.63 -11.93
N GLU A 103 3.11 1.27 -11.23
CA GLU A 103 2.80 2.46 -10.46
C GLU A 103 2.25 3.56 -11.35
N HIS A 104 1.13 4.14 -10.92
CA HIS A 104 0.61 5.32 -11.58
C HIS A 104 1.57 6.47 -11.31
N PRO A 105 2.20 7.06 -12.34
CA PRO A 105 2.99 8.27 -12.14
C PRO A 105 2.03 9.32 -11.57
N GLY A 106 2.21 9.61 -10.29
CA GLY A 106 1.37 10.56 -9.59
C GLY A 106 1.49 11.95 -10.22
N ARG A 107 0.75 12.91 -9.65
CA ARG A 107 0.94 14.31 -10.02
C ARG A 107 2.37 14.73 -9.67
N VAL A 108 3.21 14.88 -10.69
CA VAL A 108 4.49 15.61 -10.61
C VAL A 108 4.14 16.97 -9.99
N ARG A 109 4.69 17.23 -8.81
CA ARG A 109 4.41 18.46 -8.05
C ARG A 109 5.04 19.66 -8.72
#